data_AF-A0A0G3ED67-F1
#
_entry.id   AF-A0A0G3ED67-F1
#
_cell.length_a   1.000
_cell.length_b   1.000
_cell.length_c   1.000
_cell.angle_alpha   90.00
_cell.angle_beta   90.00
_cell.angle_gamma   90.00
#
_symmetry.space_group_name_H-M   'P 1'
#
loop_
_entity.id
_entity.type
_entity.pdbx_description
1 polymer ?
#
loop_
_entity_poly.entity_id
_entity_poly.type
_entity_poly.pdbx_seq_one_letter_code
_entity_poly.pdbx_strand_id
1 'polypeptide(L)'
;MHRKRMLSATSLALILVAGISSAQDVVVSENIVGFVRENTEPGVQIVGVPFVNGTNTLAEIVGTNGVAGNDISNADVVYAYTPEATSYKEFWLADDSYGAEFQRKWIDHDQSIVATNEFTSEAALWYKSRAATSNELVFVGEVVADGAVTNTIVPGVQLVSYPFSCDQSLNEMSLTNGLAGEDISTADTIYLYVPGEGGYKSFWLADDSYGAEFQLKWIDRDKAEVATNVVGMGQGFWYRSRGASAFDWVEERPYDLQAE
;
A
#
# COMPACT_ATOMS: atom_id res chain seq x y z
N MET A 1 -39.52 -87.17 -30.27
CA MET A 1 -40.45 -86.62 -29.26
C MET A 1 -39.73 -86.55 -27.91
N HIS A 2 -39.08 -85.42 -27.59
CA HIS A 2 -38.98 -84.87 -26.22
C HIS A 2 -38.17 -83.56 -26.20
N ARG A 3 -38.69 -82.62 -25.42
CA ARG A 3 -38.34 -81.20 -25.28
C ARG A 3 -37.00 -80.97 -24.57
N LYS A 4 -36.42 -79.79 -24.78
CA LYS A 4 -36.17 -78.71 -23.77
C LYS A 4 -35.24 -77.65 -24.39
N ARG A 5 -35.72 -76.44 -24.71
CA ARG A 5 -35.87 -75.22 -23.88
C ARG A 5 -34.54 -74.63 -23.38
N MET A 6 -34.29 -73.40 -23.87
CA MET A 6 -33.74 -72.20 -23.22
C MET A 6 -32.41 -72.32 -22.45
N LEU A 7 -31.47 -71.40 -22.75
CA LEU A 7 -31.22 -70.27 -21.86
C LEU A 7 -30.47 -69.16 -22.60
N SER A 8 -31.05 -67.97 -22.55
CA SER A 8 -30.49 -66.69 -23.00
C SER A 8 -29.43 -66.25 -22.00
N ALA A 9 -28.20 -66.02 -22.46
CA ALA A 9 -27.15 -65.41 -21.65
C ALA A 9 -27.04 -63.93 -22.01
N THR A 10 -27.82 -63.11 -21.31
CA THR A 10 -27.72 -61.65 -21.33
C THR A 10 -26.39 -61.26 -20.70
N SER A 11 -25.42 -60.85 -21.52
CA SER A 11 -24.13 -60.32 -21.02
C SER A 11 -24.32 -58.89 -20.55
N LEU A 12 -24.26 -58.70 -19.23
CA LEU A 12 -24.27 -57.40 -18.57
C LEU A 12 -22.85 -56.79 -18.72
N ALA A 13 -22.71 -55.78 -19.56
CA ALA A 13 -21.48 -55.00 -19.68
C ALA A 13 -21.38 -54.02 -18.51
N LEU A 14 -20.48 -54.29 -17.56
CA LEU A 14 -20.12 -53.38 -16.47
C LEU A 14 -19.15 -52.32 -17.05
N ILE A 15 -19.63 -51.10 -17.28
CA ILE A 15 -18.75 -49.97 -17.64
C ILE A 15 -18.08 -49.50 -16.35
N LEU A 16 -16.80 -49.87 -16.18
CA LEU A 16 -15.94 -49.33 -15.14
C LEU A 16 -15.60 -47.88 -15.53
N VAL A 17 -16.31 -46.90 -14.96
CA VAL A 17 -15.91 -45.49 -15.05
C VAL A 17 -14.70 -45.34 -14.15
N ALA A 18 -13.50 -45.39 -14.73
CA ALA A 18 -12.29 -44.92 -14.06
C ALA A 18 -12.44 -43.41 -13.87
N GLY A 19 -12.95 -43.00 -12.71
CA GLY A 19 -12.92 -41.61 -12.29
C GLY A 19 -11.46 -41.17 -12.20
N ILE A 20 -11.01 -40.37 -13.16
CA ILE A 20 -9.75 -39.66 -13.06
C ILE A 20 -9.97 -38.63 -11.95
N SER A 21 -9.62 -38.98 -10.70
CA SER A 21 -9.43 -37.97 -9.67
C SER A 21 -8.16 -37.22 -10.07
N SER A 22 -8.31 -36.11 -10.77
CA SER A 22 -7.24 -35.12 -10.83
C SER A 22 -7.00 -34.73 -9.38
N ALA A 23 -5.88 -35.18 -8.80
CA ALA A 23 -5.36 -34.55 -7.60
C ALA A 23 -5.15 -33.09 -7.98
N GLN A 24 -6.02 -32.21 -7.51
CA GLN A 24 -5.71 -30.79 -7.50
C GLN A 24 -4.57 -30.69 -6.51
N ASP A 25 -3.36 -30.46 -7.02
CA ASP A 25 -2.26 -30.02 -6.18
C ASP A 25 -2.77 -28.78 -5.46
N VAL A 26 -3.01 -28.93 -4.16
CA VAL A 26 -3.30 -27.79 -3.31
C VAL A 26 -2.00 -27.00 -3.28
N VAL A 27 -1.95 -25.93 -4.06
CA VAL A 27 -0.90 -24.94 -3.94
C VAL A 27 -1.14 -24.25 -2.61
N VAL A 28 -0.47 -24.74 -1.57
CA VAL A 28 -0.38 -24.02 -0.31
C VAL A 28 0.57 -22.86 -0.58
N SER A 29 0.03 -21.65 -0.63
CA SER A 29 0.87 -20.44 -0.60
C SER A 29 1.63 -20.45 0.72
N GLU A 30 2.97 -20.39 0.67
CA GLU A 30 3.78 -20.17 1.88
C GLU A 30 3.57 -18.74 2.43
N ASN A 31 3.11 -17.82 1.57
CA ASN A 31 2.97 -16.41 1.89
C ASN A 31 1.51 -16.03 2.18
N ILE A 32 1.33 -15.15 3.18
CA ILE A 32 0.04 -14.55 3.52
C ILE A 32 -0.18 -13.35 2.59
N VAL A 33 -1.26 -13.35 1.81
CA VAL A 33 -1.58 -12.27 0.88
C VAL A 33 -2.72 -11.43 1.45
N GLY A 34 -2.55 -10.11 1.44
CA GLY A 34 -3.55 -9.12 1.83
C GLY A 34 -4.13 -8.37 0.62
N PHE A 35 -5.28 -7.74 0.85
CA PHE A 35 -5.95 -6.89 -0.11
C PHE A 35 -6.45 -5.63 0.60
N VAL A 36 -6.21 -4.46 0.01
CA VAL A 36 -6.78 -3.18 0.47
C VAL A 36 -7.52 -2.53 -0.67
N ARG A 37 -8.66 -1.92 -0.35
CA ARG A 37 -9.44 -1.12 -1.29
C ARG A 37 -9.44 0.31 -0.78
N GLU A 38 -8.79 1.21 -1.52
CA GLU A 38 -8.87 2.63 -1.23
C GLU A 38 -9.68 3.33 -2.31
N ASN A 39 -10.58 4.21 -1.89
CA ASN A 39 -11.23 5.10 -2.83
C ASN A 39 -10.33 6.29 -3.08
N THR A 40 -10.00 6.50 -4.34
CA THR A 40 -9.24 7.66 -4.78
C THR A 40 -10.15 8.71 -5.35
N GLU A 41 -9.97 9.95 -4.93
CA GLU A 41 -10.74 11.08 -5.43
C GLU A 41 -10.04 11.74 -6.65
N PRO A 42 -10.79 12.48 -7.49
CA PRO A 42 -10.19 13.28 -8.56
C PRO A 42 -9.10 14.21 -8.02
N GLY A 43 -7.93 14.21 -8.67
CA GLY A 43 -6.79 15.00 -8.23
C GLY A 43 -5.73 14.17 -7.54
N VAL A 44 -4.99 14.79 -6.62
CA VAL A 44 -3.72 14.27 -6.09
C VAL A 44 -3.90 13.82 -4.64
N GLN A 45 -3.50 12.58 -4.34
CA GLN A 45 -3.51 11.99 -2.99
C GLN A 45 -2.25 11.19 -2.71
N ILE A 46 -1.94 11.01 -1.42
CA ILE A 46 -0.81 10.16 -1.00
C ILE A 46 -1.32 8.75 -0.80
N VAL A 47 -0.58 7.81 -1.36
CA VAL A 47 -0.81 6.38 -1.24
C VAL A 47 0.45 5.76 -0.63
N GLY A 48 0.29 5.01 0.45
CA GLY A 48 1.33 4.19 1.05
C GLY A 48 1.42 2.82 0.40
N VAL A 49 2.54 2.12 0.58
CA VAL A 49 2.72 0.74 0.12
C VAL A 49 2.47 -0.22 1.29
N PRO A 50 1.26 -0.80 1.46
CA PRO A 50 0.92 -1.54 2.67
C PRO A 50 1.47 -2.99 2.71
N PHE A 51 2.10 -3.44 1.63
CA PHE A 51 2.52 -4.84 1.44
C PHE A 51 3.96 -4.94 0.94
N VAL A 52 4.56 -6.11 1.14
CA VAL A 52 5.81 -6.49 0.51
C VAL A 52 5.51 -7.53 -0.55
N ASN A 53 5.94 -7.30 -1.78
CA ASN A 53 6.01 -8.30 -2.83
C ASN A 53 7.47 -8.41 -3.23
N GLY A 54 7.90 -9.62 -3.60
CA GLY A 54 9.25 -9.84 -4.12
C GLY A 54 9.66 -8.88 -5.24
N THR A 55 8.69 -8.26 -5.93
CA THR A 55 8.88 -7.12 -6.85
C THR A 55 7.74 -6.10 -6.71
N ASN A 56 7.76 -5.23 -5.70
CA ASN A 56 6.73 -4.19 -5.47
C ASN A 56 6.64 -3.14 -6.61
N THR A 57 6.12 -3.51 -7.77
CA THR A 57 5.97 -2.62 -8.93
C THR A 57 4.71 -1.75 -8.84
N LEU A 58 4.63 -0.68 -9.62
CA LEU A 58 3.43 0.17 -9.67
C LEU A 58 2.16 -0.60 -10.02
N ALA A 59 2.26 -1.58 -10.93
CA ALA A 59 1.12 -2.40 -11.32
C ALA A 59 0.59 -3.26 -10.15
N GLU A 60 1.44 -3.62 -9.20
CA GLU A 60 1.05 -4.39 -8.01
C GLU A 60 0.55 -3.50 -6.88
N ILE A 61 1.15 -2.32 -6.72
CA ILE A 61 0.79 -1.36 -5.68
C ILE A 61 -0.53 -0.68 -6.04
N VAL A 62 -0.54 0.17 -7.06
CA VAL A 62 -1.71 1.00 -7.40
C VAL A 62 -2.63 0.35 -8.43
N GLY A 63 -2.28 -0.85 -8.91
CA GLY A 63 -3.05 -1.56 -9.93
C GLY A 63 -2.96 -0.91 -11.31
N THR A 64 -3.79 -1.40 -12.24
CA THR A 64 -3.87 -0.88 -13.61
C THR A 64 -5.29 -0.46 -13.99
N ASN A 65 -6.19 -0.34 -13.02
CA ASN A 65 -7.62 -0.07 -13.22
C ASN A 65 -7.98 1.42 -13.38
N GLY A 66 -6.98 2.29 -13.26
CA GLY A 66 -7.12 3.74 -13.39
C GLY A 66 -7.46 4.23 -14.81
N VAL A 67 -7.46 5.57 -14.96
CA VAL A 67 -7.62 6.23 -16.26
C VAL A 67 -6.32 6.13 -17.04
N ALA A 68 -6.34 5.32 -18.09
CA ALA A 68 -5.27 5.22 -19.05
C ALA A 68 -5.41 6.30 -20.12
N GLY A 69 -4.30 6.80 -20.64
CA GLY A 69 -4.27 7.80 -21.72
C GLY A 69 -3.16 7.54 -22.72
N ASN A 70 -3.02 8.43 -23.70
CA ASN A 70 -1.96 8.37 -24.71
C ASN A 70 -0.72 9.20 -24.33
N ASP A 71 -0.82 9.97 -23.25
CA ASP A 71 0.24 10.78 -22.64
C ASP A 71 -0.06 11.03 -21.14
N ILE A 72 0.94 11.56 -20.44
CA ILE A 72 0.87 11.90 -19.00
C ILE A 72 -0.18 12.97 -18.65
N SER A 73 -0.61 13.78 -19.62
CA SER A 73 -1.57 14.85 -19.39
C SER A 73 -3.00 14.32 -19.27
N ASN A 74 -3.30 13.19 -19.95
CA ASN A 74 -4.61 12.55 -20.01
C ASN A 74 -4.73 11.28 -19.16
N ALA A 75 -3.60 10.73 -18.68
CA ALA A 75 -3.56 9.54 -17.85
C ALA A 75 -3.42 9.85 -16.36
N ASP A 76 -3.78 8.86 -15.53
CA ASP A 76 -3.38 8.81 -14.14
C ASP A 76 -1.86 8.83 -14.02
N VAL A 77 -1.37 9.51 -12.98
CA VAL A 77 0.07 9.74 -12.79
C VAL A 77 0.48 9.35 -11.38
N VAL A 78 1.60 8.64 -11.26
CA VAL A 78 2.28 8.40 -9.99
C VAL A 78 3.55 9.24 -9.94
N TYR A 79 3.75 9.94 -8.82
CA TYR A 79 4.99 10.65 -8.52
C TYR A 79 5.66 9.96 -7.34
N ALA A 80 6.82 9.35 -7.60
CA ALA A 80 7.65 8.75 -6.56
C ALA A 80 8.76 9.72 -6.18
N TYR A 81 8.78 10.16 -4.92
CA TYR A 81 9.90 10.97 -4.43
C TYR A 81 11.09 10.08 -4.13
N THR A 82 12.27 10.45 -4.64
CA THR A 82 13.52 9.80 -4.25
C THR A 82 14.38 10.84 -3.54
N PRO A 83 14.64 10.69 -2.22
CA PRO A 83 15.42 11.66 -1.46
C PRO A 83 16.81 11.94 -2.07
N GLU A 84 17.42 10.92 -2.68
CA GLU A 84 18.72 10.97 -3.32
C GLU A 84 18.75 11.86 -4.58
N ALA A 85 17.70 11.80 -5.41
CA ALA A 85 17.62 12.61 -6.63
C ALA A 85 17.07 14.02 -6.37
N THR A 86 16.53 14.27 -5.16
CA THR A 86 15.84 15.51 -4.80
C THR A 86 14.69 15.89 -5.75
N SER A 87 14.21 14.93 -6.53
CA SER A 87 13.18 15.10 -7.55
C SER A 87 12.16 13.96 -7.49
N TYR A 88 11.01 14.20 -8.11
CA TYR A 88 10.04 13.15 -8.34
C TYR A 88 10.37 12.42 -9.63
N LYS A 89 10.22 11.10 -9.60
CA LYS A 89 10.10 10.29 -10.80
C LYS A 89 8.62 10.17 -11.15
N GLU A 90 8.30 10.39 -12.42
CA GLU A 90 6.92 10.42 -12.90
C GLU A 90 6.61 9.18 -13.72
N PHE A 91 5.46 8.58 -13.44
CA PHE A 91 4.95 7.43 -14.15
C PHE A 91 3.51 7.65 -14.54
N TRP A 92 3.07 7.13 -15.67
CA TRP A 92 1.70 7.33 -16.15
C TRP A 92 1.12 6.06 -16.76
N LEU A 93 -0.19 5.87 -16.64
CA LEU A 93 -0.87 4.66 -17.11
C LEU A 93 -1.21 4.79 -18.61
N ALA A 94 -0.58 3.98 -19.46
CA ALA A 94 -0.79 4.06 -20.91
C ALA A 94 -2.01 3.28 -21.39
N ASP A 95 -2.70 3.81 -22.40
CA ASP A 95 -3.75 3.14 -23.17
C ASP A 95 -3.18 2.52 -24.46
N ASP A 96 -4.06 1.92 -25.27
CA ASP A 96 -3.69 1.28 -26.53
C ASP A 96 -3.30 2.26 -27.64
N SER A 97 -3.68 3.54 -27.53
CA SER A 97 -3.37 4.56 -28.52
C SER A 97 -1.95 5.12 -28.40
N TYR A 98 -1.30 4.96 -27.24
CA TYR A 98 0.15 5.12 -27.11
C TYR A 98 0.92 3.99 -27.82
N GLY A 99 0.41 2.76 -27.70
CA GLY A 99 0.92 1.56 -28.36
C GLY A 99 0.33 0.29 -27.74
N ALA A 100 -0.04 -0.69 -28.57
CA ALA A 100 -0.74 -1.89 -28.10
C ALA A 100 0.06 -2.71 -27.08
N GLU A 101 1.39 -2.68 -27.16
CA GLU A 101 2.31 -3.33 -26.22
C GLU A 101 2.36 -2.66 -24.84
N PHE A 102 1.90 -1.41 -24.74
CA PHE A 102 1.89 -0.59 -23.53
C PHE A 102 0.52 -0.49 -22.87
N GLN A 103 -0.52 -1.06 -23.50
CA GLN A 103 -1.89 -0.98 -23.01
C GLN A 103 -1.99 -1.45 -21.54
N ARG A 104 -2.53 -0.56 -20.69
CA ARG A 104 -2.68 -0.71 -19.23
C ARG A 104 -1.37 -0.99 -18.48
N LYS A 105 -0.25 -0.47 -18.96
CA LYS A 105 1.04 -0.52 -18.25
C LYS A 105 1.43 0.87 -17.77
N TRP A 106 2.09 0.91 -16.62
CA TRP A 106 2.74 2.11 -16.13
C TRP A 106 4.00 2.39 -16.95
N ILE A 107 4.14 3.60 -17.45
CA ILE A 107 5.25 4.04 -18.28
C ILE A 107 6.09 5.04 -17.49
N ASP A 108 7.40 4.81 -17.47
CA ASP A 108 8.39 5.78 -17.00
C ASP A 108 8.41 6.98 -17.96
N HIS A 109 8.07 8.17 -17.44
CA HIS A 109 7.95 9.37 -18.26
C HIS A 109 9.25 9.72 -18.99
N ASP A 110 10.38 9.63 -18.30
CA ASP A 110 11.68 10.07 -18.82
C ASP A 110 12.27 9.08 -19.82
N GLN A 111 11.96 7.79 -19.65
CA GLN A 111 12.55 6.71 -20.44
C GLN A 111 11.64 6.21 -21.55
N SER A 112 10.33 6.50 -21.49
CA SER A 112 9.32 5.97 -22.42
C SER A 112 9.34 4.44 -22.52
N ILE A 113 9.54 3.78 -21.37
CA ILE A 113 9.51 2.31 -21.24
C ILE A 113 8.53 1.90 -20.13
N VAL A 114 8.15 0.63 -20.10
CA VAL A 114 7.37 0.07 -19.00
C VAL A 114 8.16 0.23 -17.69
N ALA A 115 7.52 0.81 -16.68
CA ALA A 115 8.09 1.00 -15.37
C ALA A 115 8.37 -0.36 -14.71
N THR A 116 9.62 -0.57 -14.31
CA THR A 116 10.06 -1.76 -13.56
C THR A 116 10.58 -1.37 -12.17
N ASN A 117 10.28 -0.16 -11.72
CA ASN A 117 10.69 0.32 -10.41
C ASN A 117 9.99 -0.48 -9.31
N GLU A 118 10.76 -0.83 -8.28
CA GLU A 118 10.29 -1.49 -7.08
C GLU A 118 10.27 -0.49 -5.92
N PHE A 119 9.25 -0.57 -5.06
CA PHE A 119 9.07 0.32 -3.91
C PHE A 119 9.03 -0.48 -2.62
N THR A 120 9.65 0.00 -1.55
CA THR A 120 9.57 -0.66 -0.24
C THR A 120 8.21 -0.39 0.41
N SER A 121 7.80 -1.19 1.41
CA SER A 121 6.56 -0.97 2.18
C SER A 121 6.54 0.33 3.00
N GLU A 122 7.71 0.94 3.15
CA GLU A 122 7.91 2.22 3.84
C GLU A 122 7.67 3.43 2.91
N ALA A 123 7.62 3.17 1.61
CA ALA A 123 7.46 4.21 0.60
C ALA A 123 6.01 4.69 0.54
N ALA A 124 5.85 6.00 0.41
CA ALA A 124 4.61 6.61 -0.01
C ALA A 124 4.80 7.41 -1.31
N LEU A 125 3.75 7.41 -2.11
CA LEU A 125 3.73 7.93 -3.48
C LEU A 125 2.60 8.94 -3.61
N TRP A 126 2.77 9.95 -4.45
CA TRP A 126 1.60 10.69 -4.92
C TRP A 126 0.93 9.92 -6.04
N TYR A 127 -0.36 9.71 -5.93
CA TYR A 127 -1.21 9.23 -7.02
C TYR A 127 -2.16 10.34 -7.44
N LYS A 128 -2.13 10.69 -8.73
CA LYS A 128 -3.00 11.65 -9.36
C LYS A 128 -4.02 10.93 -10.21
N SER A 129 -5.26 10.85 -9.73
CA SER A 129 -6.40 10.35 -10.49
C SER A 129 -6.87 11.41 -11.50
N ARG A 130 -7.07 10.99 -12.74
CA ARG A 130 -7.77 11.73 -13.81
C ARG A 130 -9.23 11.32 -13.93
N ALA A 131 -9.70 10.41 -13.07
CA ALA A 131 -11.11 10.07 -13.05
C ALA A 131 -11.95 11.31 -12.72
N ALA A 132 -13.11 11.43 -13.36
CA ALA A 132 -14.04 12.53 -13.09
C ALA A 132 -14.78 12.37 -11.76
N THR A 133 -14.76 11.15 -11.21
CA THR A 133 -15.39 10.75 -9.94
C THR A 133 -14.44 9.84 -9.18
N SER A 134 -14.77 9.58 -7.91
CA SER A 134 -14.04 8.60 -7.10
C SER A 134 -13.88 7.26 -7.82
N ASN A 135 -12.69 6.67 -7.73
CA ASN A 135 -12.36 5.36 -8.28
C ASN A 135 -11.66 4.48 -7.24
N GLU A 136 -12.04 3.20 -7.17
CA GLU A 136 -11.42 2.23 -6.25
C GLU A 136 -10.06 1.78 -6.81
N LEU A 137 -9.01 1.97 -6.02
CA LEU A 137 -7.73 1.30 -6.19
C LEU A 137 -7.71 0.05 -5.33
N VAL A 138 -7.16 -1.03 -5.88
CA VAL A 138 -6.99 -2.29 -5.16
C VAL A 138 -5.51 -2.56 -5.04
N PHE A 139 -5.02 -2.55 -3.80
CA PHE A 139 -3.67 -2.92 -3.43
C PHE A 139 -3.65 -4.40 -3.12
N VAL A 140 -2.70 -5.13 -3.70
CA VAL A 140 -2.54 -6.57 -3.47
C VAL A 140 -1.08 -6.87 -3.19
N GLY A 141 -0.81 -7.59 -2.12
CA GLY A 141 0.53 -8.07 -1.89
C GLY A 141 0.69 -8.94 -0.66
N GLU A 142 1.93 -9.36 -0.37
CA GLU A 142 2.23 -10.18 0.79
C GLU A 142 2.26 -9.31 2.04
N VAL A 143 1.66 -9.83 3.11
CA VAL A 143 1.67 -9.20 4.42
C VAL A 143 3.09 -9.25 4.97
N VAL A 144 3.56 -8.14 5.53
CA VAL A 144 4.90 -8.03 6.10
C VAL A 144 5.09 -9.05 7.22
N ALA A 145 5.95 -10.04 6.97
CA ALA A 145 6.21 -11.15 7.88
C ALA A 145 7.31 -10.87 8.90
N ASP A 146 8.07 -9.77 8.73
CA ASP A 146 9.09 -9.35 9.68
C ASP A 146 8.47 -8.99 11.03
N GLY A 147 9.20 -9.32 12.11
CA GLY A 147 8.76 -8.97 13.47
C GLY A 147 8.89 -7.46 13.76
N ALA A 148 9.76 -6.77 13.02
CA ALA A 148 9.92 -5.34 13.04
C ALA A 148 10.43 -4.82 11.69
N VAL A 149 10.06 -3.60 11.33
CA VAL A 149 10.54 -2.89 10.13
C VAL A 149 11.27 -1.63 10.58
N THR A 150 12.37 -1.28 9.90
CA THR A 150 13.20 -0.11 10.24
C THR A 150 13.26 0.85 9.06
N ASN A 151 12.60 1.99 9.20
CA ASN A 151 12.61 3.06 8.22
C ASN A 151 13.55 4.18 8.65
N THR A 152 14.52 4.54 7.81
CA THR A 152 15.42 5.67 8.08
C THR A 152 14.75 6.99 7.70
N ILE A 153 14.50 7.83 8.69
CA ILE A 153 13.99 9.19 8.52
C ILE A 153 15.16 10.15 8.37
N VAL A 154 15.18 10.93 7.29
CA VAL A 154 16.23 11.93 7.02
C VAL A 154 15.76 13.34 7.39
N PRO A 155 16.70 14.28 7.65
CA PRO A 155 16.35 15.69 7.85
C PRO A 155 15.56 16.27 6.68
N GLY A 156 14.55 17.10 6.96
CA GLY A 156 13.72 17.74 5.95
C GLY A 156 12.33 17.11 5.82
N VAL A 157 11.76 17.15 4.61
CA VAL A 157 10.37 16.75 4.35
C VAL A 157 10.37 15.51 3.44
N GLN A 158 9.66 14.46 3.85
CA GLN A 158 9.59 13.19 3.14
C GLN A 158 8.19 12.56 3.20
N LEU A 159 7.86 11.78 2.18
CA LEU A 159 6.65 10.95 2.16
C LEU A 159 6.97 9.62 2.82
N VAL A 160 6.10 9.19 3.72
CA VAL A 160 6.27 7.98 4.52
C VAL A 160 4.92 7.25 4.64
N SER A 161 4.95 5.93 4.72
CA SER A 161 3.79 5.09 5.07
C SER A 161 4.04 4.30 6.36
N TYR A 162 2.95 3.85 6.98
CA TYR A 162 3.04 2.85 8.03
C TYR A 162 3.45 1.50 7.41
N PRO A 163 4.49 0.81 7.93
CA PRO A 163 5.10 -0.32 7.25
C PRO A 163 4.27 -1.62 7.31
N PHE A 164 3.25 -1.69 8.16
CA PHE A 164 2.41 -2.87 8.32
C PHE A 164 1.01 -2.68 7.74
N SER A 165 0.42 -3.78 7.28
CA SER A 165 -0.92 -3.85 6.68
C SER A 165 -2.06 -3.72 7.70
N CYS A 166 -2.09 -2.63 8.47
CA CYS A 166 -3.19 -2.31 9.37
C CYS A 166 -3.33 -0.79 9.58
N ASP A 167 -4.49 -0.41 10.11
CA ASP A 167 -4.72 0.93 10.62
C ASP A 167 -3.90 1.15 11.90
N GLN A 168 -3.26 2.31 12.02
CA GLN A 168 -2.46 2.64 13.21
C GLN A 168 -2.71 4.07 13.70
N SER A 169 -3.02 4.22 14.99
CA SER A 169 -3.11 5.55 15.62
C SER A 169 -1.75 6.24 15.62
N LEU A 170 -1.72 7.57 15.41
CA LEU A 170 -0.47 8.33 15.42
C LEU A 170 0.34 8.14 16.70
N ASN A 171 -0.34 8.02 17.84
CA ASN A 171 0.29 7.84 19.15
C ASN A 171 0.56 6.37 19.53
N GLU A 172 0.16 5.43 18.67
CA GLU A 172 0.51 4.01 18.82
C GLU A 172 1.63 3.62 17.85
N MET A 173 1.98 4.46 16.86
CA MET A 173 3.21 4.30 16.10
C MET A 173 4.41 4.55 17.00
N SER A 174 5.47 3.76 16.82
CA SER A 174 6.74 3.93 17.55
C SER A 174 7.58 5.13 17.07
N LEU A 175 7.02 5.97 16.20
CA LEU A 175 7.61 7.19 15.66
C LEU A 175 7.62 8.32 16.70
N THR A 176 8.44 8.15 17.75
CA THR A 176 8.55 9.04 18.91
C THR A 176 9.97 9.51 19.19
N ASN A 177 10.93 9.06 18.37
CA ASN A 177 12.35 9.39 18.47
C ASN A 177 12.79 10.59 17.62
N GLY A 178 11.83 11.27 16.99
CA GLY A 178 12.05 12.55 16.32
C GLY A 178 12.36 13.69 17.28
N LEU A 179 12.59 14.88 16.73
CA LEU A 179 12.78 16.09 17.54
C LEU A 179 11.43 16.54 18.12
N ALA A 180 11.26 16.36 19.43
CA ALA A 180 10.09 16.88 20.14
C ALA A 180 10.26 18.38 20.50
N GLY A 181 9.16 19.10 20.68
CA GLY A 181 9.16 20.53 20.99
C GLY A 181 7.82 21.07 21.47
N GLU A 182 7.79 22.34 21.88
CA GLU A 182 6.58 23.00 22.41
C GLU A 182 5.49 23.15 21.33
N ASP A 183 5.88 23.30 20.07
CA ASP A 183 4.97 23.57 18.95
C ASP A 183 5.47 23.03 17.59
N ILE A 184 4.62 23.17 16.57
CA ILE A 184 4.93 22.77 15.18
C ILE A 184 6.15 23.50 14.58
N SER A 185 6.56 24.64 15.13
CA SER A 185 7.68 25.44 14.63
C SER A 185 9.04 24.91 15.08
N THR A 186 9.04 24.16 16.19
CA THR A 186 10.24 23.62 16.85
C THR A 186 10.32 22.10 16.79
N ALA A 187 9.18 21.41 16.70
CA ALA A 187 9.10 19.95 16.67
C ALA A 187 8.99 19.36 15.25
N ASP A 188 9.28 18.06 15.16
CA ASP A 188 8.96 17.23 14.01
C ASP A 188 7.44 17.17 13.80
N THR A 189 7.03 17.06 12.54
CA THR A 189 5.62 17.25 12.18
C THR A 189 5.11 16.20 11.21
N ILE A 190 3.92 15.69 11.45
CA ILE A 190 3.17 14.84 10.52
C ILE A 190 2.09 15.67 9.84
N TYR A 191 1.96 15.56 8.51
CA TYR A 191 0.79 16.03 7.79
C TYR A 191 0.03 14.85 7.20
N LEU A 192 -1.15 14.58 7.76
CA LEU A 192 -2.01 13.46 7.39
C LEU A 192 -3.26 13.99 6.71
N TYR A 193 -3.62 13.43 5.56
CA TYR A 193 -4.90 13.73 4.93
C TYR A 193 -6.03 13.06 5.74
N VAL A 194 -7.02 13.82 6.18
CA VAL A 194 -8.15 13.27 6.94
C VAL A 194 -9.42 13.46 6.11
N PRO A 195 -9.91 12.39 5.43
CA PRO A 195 -11.13 12.45 4.64
C PRO A 195 -12.30 12.99 5.48
N GLY A 196 -13.08 13.91 4.91
CA GLY A 196 -14.22 14.52 5.59
C GLY A 196 -13.89 15.67 6.55
N GLU A 197 -12.63 15.88 6.94
CA GLU A 197 -12.20 16.99 7.80
C GLU A 197 -11.59 18.18 7.02
N GLY A 198 -11.76 18.22 5.70
CA GLY A 198 -11.35 19.38 4.88
C GLY A 198 -9.89 19.35 4.42
N GLY A 199 -9.20 18.22 4.54
CA GLY A 199 -7.91 17.99 3.89
C GLY A 199 -6.80 17.55 4.85
N TYR A 200 -5.60 18.09 4.65
CA TYR A 200 -4.44 17.77 5.48
C TYR A 200 -4.56 18.44 6.86
N LYS A 201 -4.39 17.62 7.90
CA LYS A 201 -4.18 18.07 9.28
C LYS A 201 -2.71 17.95 9.62
N SER A 202 -2.25 18.80 10.52
CA SER A 202 -0.87 18.80 10.99
C SER A 202 -0.79 18.42 12.46
N PHE A 203 0.18 17.58 12.78
CA PHE A 203 0.47 17.10 14.11
C PHE A 203 1.93 17.38 14.44
N TRP A 204 2.25 17.62 15.70
CA TRP A 204 3.64 17.80 16.14
C TRP A 204 3.96 16.91 17.33
N LEU A 205 5.22 16.49 17.44
CA LEU A 205 5.70 15.67 18.54
C LEU A 205 6.00 16.57 19.74
N ALA A 206 5.23 16.45 20.82
CA ALA A 206 5.39 17.30 22.00
C ALA A 206 6.52 16.82 22.91
N ASP A 207 7.27 17.77 23.49
CA ASP A 207 8.19 17.51 24.60
C ASP A 207 7.54 17.88 25.96
N ASP A 208 8.34 17.83 27.03
CA ASP A 208 7.89 18.16 28.38
C ASP A 208 7.63 19.66 28.60
N SER A 209 8.12 20.54 27.71
CA SER A 209 7.90 21.99 27.79
C SER A 209 6.46 22.37 27.44
N TYR A 210 5.79 21.60 26.58
CA TYR A 210 4.35 21.72 26.34
C TYR A 210 3.52 21.21 27.54
N GLY A 211 4.00 20.15 28.19
CA GLY A 211 3.45 19.58 29.42
C GLY A 211 3.89 18.13 29.60
N ALA A 212 4.20 17.73 30.84
CA ALA A 212 4.79 16.43 31.13
C ALA A 212 3.91 15.24 30.71
N GLU A 213 2.58 15.41 30.73
CA GLU A 213 1.61 14.41 30.28
C GLU A 213 1.56 14.22 28.75
N PHE A 214 2.14 15.15 28.00
CA PHE A 214 2.20 15.17 26.53
C PHE A 214 3.56 14.75 25.98
N GLN A 215 4.55 14.53 26.84
CA GLN A 215 5.89 14.14 26.43
C GLN A 215 5.86 12.92 25.49
N LEU A 216 6.48 13.10 24.32
CA LEU A 216 6.58 12.13 23.22
C LEU A 216 5.23 11.70 22.63
N LYS A 217 4.22 12.58 22.68
CA LYS A 217 2.93 12.37 22.01
C LYS A 217 2.77 13.29 20.81
N TRP A 218 2.08 12.78 19.80
CA TRP A 218 1.61 13.58 18.67
C TRP A 218 0.38 14.38 19.09
N ILE A 219 0.42 15.69 18.91
CA ILE A 219 -0.65 16.64 19.27
C ILE A 219 -1.30 17.20 18.00
N ASP A 220 -2.63 17.30 17.96
CA ASP A 220 -3.38 17.92 16.86
C ASP A 220 -3.25 19.45 16.94
N ARG A 221 -2.66 20.08 15.90
CA ARG A 221 -2.36 21.52 15.86
C ARG A 221 -3.57 22.38 16.16
N ASP A 222 -4.72 22.00 15.63
CA ASP A 222 -5.90 22.86 15.66
C ASP A 222 -6.69 22.69 16.97
N LYS A 223 -6.52 21.55 17.65
CA LYS A 223 -7.21 21.23 18.90
C LYS A 223 -6.35 21.40 20.16
N ALA A 224 -5.02 21.37 20.02
CA ALA A 224 -4.08 21.38 21.13
C ALA A 224 -4.27 20.17 22.09
N GLU A 225 -4.69 19.03 21.55
CA GLU A 225 -4.98 17.79 22.27
C GLU A 225 -4.18 16.62 21.68
N VAL A 226 -3.98 15.55 22.46
CA VAL A 226 -3.36 14.31 21.96
C VAL A 226 -4.14 13.81 20.74
N ALA A 227 -3.43 13.61 19.64
CA ALA A 227 -4.02 13.17 18.39
C ALA A 227 -4.59 11.76 18.53
N THR A 228 -5.84 11.57 18.10
CA THR A 228 -6.51 10.27 18.01
C THR A 228 -6.65 9.81 16.56
N ASN A 229 -6.02 10.52 15.63
CA ASN A 229 -6.08 10.24 14.20
C ASN A 229 -5.33 8.95 13.89
N VAL A 230 -5.87 8.23 12.91
CA VAL A 230 -5.37 6.94 12.46
C VAL A 230 -4.80 7.13 11.06
N VAL A 231 -3.60 6.59 10.84
CA VAL A 231 -3.07 6.34 9.49
C VAL A 231 -3.76 5.08 9.00
N GLY A 232 -4.62 5.23 8.00
CA GLY A 232 -5.30 4.10 7.40
C GLY A 232 -4.32 3.18 6.69
N MET A 233 -4.66 1.90 6.61
CA MET A 233 -3.89 0.95 5.80
C MET A 233 -3.81 1.44 4.34
N GLY A 234 -2.61 1.47 3.75
CA GLY A 234 -2.41 1.99 2.39
C GLY A 234 -2.43 3.52 2.29
N GLN A 235 -2.57 4.23 3.42
CA GLN A 235 -2.40 5.66 3.49
C GLN A 235 -0.94 6.03 3.76
N GLY A 236 -0.44 7.05 3.07
CA GLY A 236 0.81 7.70 3.43
C GLY A 236 0.59 9.09 4.02
N PHE A 237 1.63 9.64 4.61
CA PHE A 237 1.63 10.97 5.21
C PHE A 237 2.95 11.69 4.91
N TRP A 238 2.94 13.01 5.03
CA TRP A 238 4.18 13.77 5.06
C TRP A 238 4.76 13.73 6.46
N TYR A 239 6.05 13.43 6.54
CA TYR A 239 6.84 13.65 7.73
C TYR A 239 7.82 14.78 7.48
N ARG A 240 7.95 15.70 8.44
CA ARG A 240 9.00 16.71 8.46
C ARG A 240 9.88 16.50 9.68
N SER A 241 11.10 16.04 9.45
CA SER A 241 12.15 16.06 10.45
C SER A 241 12.82 17.43 10.50
N ARG A 242 12.86 18.03 11.68
CA ARG A 242 13.62 19.22 12.05
C ARG A 242 14.96 18.88 12.71
N GLY A 243 15.18 17.60 13.03
CA GLY A 243 16.47 17.09 13.47
C GLY A 243 17.57 17.37 12.44
N ALA A 244 18.80 17.55 12.92
CA ALA A 244 19.97 17.79 12.07
C ALA A 244 20.60 16.50 11.52
N SER A 245 20.10 15.33 11.93
CA SER A 245 20.64 14.02 11.58
C SER A 245 19.51 13.04 11.33
N ALA A 246 19.78 12.05 10.49
CA ALA A 246 18.84 10.97 10.26
C ALA A 246 18.67 10.12 11.53
N PHE A 247 17.52 9.47 11.67
CA PHE A 247 17.23 8.53 12.74
C PHE A 247 16.41 7.36 12.19
N ASP A 248 16.44 6.23 12.89
CA ASP A 248 15.72 5.02 12.51
C ASP A 248 14.38 4.95 13.24
N TRP A 249 13.28 4.97 12.51
CA TRP A 249 11.97 4.60 13.03
C TRP A 249 11.82 3.09 12.94
N VAL A 250 11.86 2.44 14.11
CA VAL A 250 11.65 1.00 14.24
C VAL A 250 10.23 0.75 14.68
N GLU A 251 9.46 0.01 13.89
CA GLU A 251 8.08 -0.37 14.18
C GLU A 251 7.99 -1.88 14.38
N GLU A 252 7.40 -2.33 15.49
CA GLU A 252 7.12 -3.75 15.74
C GLU A 252 5.79 -4.14 15.08
N ARG A 253 5.71 -5.40 14.62
CA ARG A 253 4.48 -5.89 13.99
C ARG A 253 3.33 -5.92 15.00
N PRO A 254 2.19 -5.24 14.73
CA PRO A 254 1.10 -5.13 15.70
C PRO A 254 0.13 -6.32 15.69
N TYR A 255 0.35 -7.33 14.83
CA TYR A 255 -0.51 -8.50 14.68
C TYR A 255 0.27 -9.82 14.69
N ASP A 256 -0.43 -10.88 15.05
CA ASP A 256 0.06 -12.26 14.96
C ASP A 256 -0.27 -12.86 13.60
N LEU A 257 0.68 -13.59 13.02
CA LEU A 257 0.49 -14.34 11.77
C LEU A 257 0.07 -15.79 12.02
N GLN A 258 0.12 -16.25 13.26
CA GLN A 258 -0.30 -17.61 13.67
C GLN A 258 -1.72 -17.58 14.25
N ALA A 259 -2.71 -17.36 13.40
CA ALA A 259 -4.09 -17.65 13.77
C ALA A 259 -4.36 -19.15 13.54
N GLU A 260 -4.40 -19.93 14.63
CA GLU A 260 -4.88 -21.34 14.65
C GLU A 260 -6.39 -21.44 14.41
#